data_AF-A0A959YBW8-F1
#
_entry.id   AF-A0A959YBW8-F1
#
_cell.length_a   1.000
_cell.length_b   1.000
_cell.length_c   1.000
_cell.angle_alpha   90.00
_cell.angle_beta   90.00
_cell.angle_gamma   90.00
#
_symmetry.space_group_name_H-M   'P 1'
#
loop_
_entity.id
_entity.type
_entity.pdbx_description
1 polymer ?
#
loop_
_entity_poly.entity_id
_entity_poly.type
_entity_poly.pdbx_seq_one_letter_code
_entity_poly.pdbx_strand_id
1 'polypeptide(L)'
;YFYTAITVNPMQLADDMKRNGGFIPGVKPGKRTSDHIDELLSRITLPGAIFLGLVAILPAFALIFGVKQGFAQFFGGTSLLIMVGVLLDTLQQIESHLLMRHYDGLMKSGRIKGRAGGAAFGLAG
;
A
#
# COMPACT_ATOMS: atom_id res chain seq x y z
N TYR A 1 3.97 11.20 -11.42
CA TYR A 1 4.22 12.51 -10.79
C TYR A 1 2.93 13.29 -10.56
N PHE A 2 2.27 13.82 -11.60
CA PHE A 2 1.02 14.59 -11.42
C PHE A 2 -0.13 13.76 -10.84
N TYR A 3 -0.34 12.54 -11.32
CA TYR A 3 -1.35 11.63 -10.76
C TYR A 3 -1.16 11.45 -9.25
N THR A 4 0.04 11.10 -8.80
CA THR A 4 0.40 10.94 -7.39
C THR A 4 0.29 12.23 -6.57
N ALA A 5 0.63 13.39 -7.14
CA ALA A 5 0.55 14.66 -6.43
C ALA A 5 -0.90 15.16 -6.23
N ILE A 6 -1.84 14.74 -7.09
CA ILE A 6 -3.26 15.12 -6.99
C ILE A 6 -4.02 14.12 -6.10
N THR A 7 -3.72 12.83 -6.21
CA THR A 7 -4.46 11.79 -5.47
C THR A 7 -4.05 11.71 -4.01
N VAL A 8 -2.81 12.05 -3.68
CA VAL A 8 -2.30 12.01 -2.29
C VAL A 8 -2.26 13.41 -1.73
N ASN A 9 -3.09 13.68 -0.71
CA ASN A 9 -3.09 14.95 0.01
C ASN A 9 -2.32 14.80 1.35
N PRO A 10 -1.10 15.36 1.48
CA PRO A 10 -0.29 15.22 2.70
C PRO A 10 -0.94 15.82 3.94
N MET A 11 -1.78 16.86 3.77
CA MET A 11 -2.49 17.51 4.87
C MET A 11 -3.59 16.60 5.42
N GLN A 12 -4.39 15.99 4.54
CA GLN A 12 -5.40 15.01 4.97
C GLN A 12 -4.75 13.81 5.66
N LEU A 13 -3.63 13.31 5.13
CA LEU A 13 -2.93 12.18 5.73
C LEU A 13 -2.40 12.52 7.14
N ALA A 14 -1.86 13.73 7.34
CA ALA A 14 -1.43 14.21 8.65
C ALA A 14 -2.60 14.39 9.63
N ASP A 15 -3.75 14.89 9.16
CA ASP A 15 -4.96 15.06 9.96
C ASP A 15 -5.56 13.71 10.36
N ASP A 16 -5.60 12.74 9.45
CA ASP A 16 -6.08 11.38 9.72
C ASP A 16 -5.17 10.67 10.72
N MET A 17 -3.84 10.83 10.62
CA MET A 17 -2.90 10.33 11.63
C MET A 17 -3.22 10.93 13.00
N LYS A 18 -3.39 12.25 13.09
CA LYS A 18 -3.73 12.93 14.34
C LYS A 18 -5.05 12.46 14.93
N ARG A 19 -6.09 12.27 14.10
CA ARG A 19 -7.42 11.78 14.51
C ARG A 19 -7.38 10.34 15.00
N ASN A 20 -6.56 9.50 14.38
CA ASN A 20 -6.40 8.10 14.73
C ASN A 20 -5.39 7.87 15.87
N GLY A 21 -4.88 8.94 16.50
CA GLY A 21 -3.88 8.85 17.58
C GLY A 21 -2.47 8.45 17.13
N GLY A 22 -2.22 8.42 15.82
CA GLY A 22 -0.91 8.15 15.23
C GLY A 22 -0.03 9.41 15.19
N PHE A 23 1.27 9.23 15.40
CA PHE A 23 2.26 10.30 15.25
C PHE A 23 3.57 9.77 14.69
N ILE A 24 4.29 10.62 13.98
CA ILE A 24 5.65 10.30 13.50
C ILE A 24 6.63 10.66 14.62
N PRO A 25 7.42 9.71 15.15
CA PRO A 25 8.43 10.01 16.15
C PRO A 25 9.38 11.11 15.69
N GLY A 26 9.57 12.15 16.50
CA GLY A 26 10.45 13.28 16.18
C GLY A 26 9.81 14.41 15.35
N VAL A 27 8.57 14.27 14.88
CA VAL A 27 7.85 15.33 14.12
C VAL A 27 6.57 15.73 14.86
N LYS A 28 6.37 17.03 15.10
CA LYS A 28 5.17 17.53 15.79
C LYS A 28 3.90 17.29 14.94
N PRO A 29 2.80 16.76 15.52
CA PRO A 29 1.56 16.53 14.79
C PRO A 29 0.99 17.79 14.12
N GLY A 30 0.39 17.62 12.94
CA GLY A 30 -0.22 18.69 12.14
C GLY A 30 0.68 19.12 10.98
N LYS A 31 0.86 20.44 10.80
CA LYS A 31 1.57 21.00 9.63
C LYS A 31 3.00 20.47 9.46
N ARG A 32 3.72 20.22 10.55
CA ARG A 32 5.09 19.66 10.48
C ARG A 32 5.08 18.21 9.97
N THR A 33 4.04 17.45 10.28
CA THR A 33 3.81 16.09 9.74
C THR A 33 3.45 16.16 8.26
N SER A 34 2.58 17.09 7.83
CA SER A 34 2.23 17.22 6.41
C SER A 34 3.43 17.61 5.57
N ASP A 35 4.24 18.57 6.02
CA ASP A 35 5.44 19.03 5.30
C ASP A 35 6.47 17.88 5.17
N HIS A 36 6.60 17.06 6.22
CA HIS A 36 7.49 15.90 6.20
C HIS A 36 7.01 14.81 5.22
N ILE A 37 5.71 14.53 5.20
CA ILE A 37 5.09 13.59 4.27
C ILE A 37 5.24 14.09 2.83
N ASP A 38 5.02 15.38 2.59
CA ASP A 38 5.15 16.00 1.26
C ASP A 38 6.58 15.87 0.72
N GLU A 39 7.59 16.16 1.55
CA GLU A 39 9.00 16.00 1.17
C GLU A 39 9.34 14.55 0.83
N LEU A 40 8.85 13.59 1.63
CA LEU A 40 9.03 12.16 1.38
C LEU A 40 8.38 11.72 0.07
N LEU A 41 7.12 12.11 -0.16
CA LEU A 41 6.39 11.80 -1.38
C LEU A 41 7.11 12.37 -2.60
N SER A 42 7.58 13.61 -2.53
CA SER A 42 8.35 14.24 -3.60
C SER A 42 9.65 13.46 -3.89
N ARG A 43 10.42 13.10 -2.86
CA ARG A 43 11.67 12.33 -3.01
C ARG A 43 11.47 10.94 -3.58
N ILE A 44 10.35 10.28 -3.31
CA ILE A 44 10.04 8.94 -3.83
C ILE A 44 9.47 9.03 -5.27
N THR A 45 8.54 9.96 -5.50
CA THR A 45 7.82 10.06 -6.78
C THR A 45 8.67 10.62 -7.91
N LEU A 46 9.66 11.47 -7.62
CA LEU A 46 10.52 12.10 -8.62
C LEU A 46 11.43 11.10 -9.37
N PRO A 47 12.24 10.25 -8.71
CA PRO A 47 12.99 9.19 -9.40
C PRO A 47 12.07 8.14 -10.03
N GLY A 48 10.92 7.83 -9.41
CA GLY A 48 9.93 6.91 -9.98
C GLY A 48 9.35 7.41 -11.31
N ALA A 49 9.06 8.72 -11.41
CA ALA A 49 8.58 9.31 -12.66
C ALA A 49 9.62 9.29 -13.77
N ILE A 50 10.90 9.53 -13.43
CA ILE A 50 12.02 9.42 -14.38
C ILE A 50 12.16 7.98 -14.88
N PHE A 51 12.10 7.00 -13.98
CA PHE A 51 12.16 5.58 -14.34
C PHE A 51 11.03 5.18 -15.28
N LEU A 52 9.79 5.56 -14.99
CA LEU A 52 8.63 5.31 -15.86
C LEU A 52 8.78 5.99 -17.22
N GLY A 53 9.34 7.20 -17.27
CA GLY A 53 9.66 7.90 -18.51
C GLY A 53 10.69 7.13 -19.37
N LEU A 54 11.74 6.59 -18.77
CA LEU A 54 12.73 5.76 -19.47
C LEU A 54 12.11 4.48 -20.03
N VAL A 55 11.26 3.80 -19.25
CA VAL A 55 10.55 2.60 -19.69
C VAL A 55 9.61 2.90 -20.86
N ALA A 56 8.99 4.08 -20.90
CA ALA A 56 8.12 4.48 -22.01
C ALA A 56 8.88 4.71 -23.34
N ILE A 57 10.18 5.05 -23.30
CA ILE A 57 11.00 5.36 -24.49
C ILE A 57 11.78 4.13 -25.00
N LEU A 58 11.96 3.08 -24.18
CA LEU A 58 12.52 1.77 -24.59
C LEU A 58 12.03 1.24 -25.97
N PRO A 59 10.74 1.36 -26.34
CA PRO A 59 10.22 0.84 -27.60
C PRO A 59 10.83 1.54 -28.82
N ALA A 60 11.05 2.85 -28.71
CA ALA A 60 11.65 3.65 -29.77
C ALA A 60 13.10 3.23 -30.03
N PHE A 61 13.85 2.91 -28.96
CA PHE A 61 15.21 2.37 -29.08
C PHE A 61 15.21 0.96 -29.69
N ALA A 62 14.30 0.08 -29.27
CA ALA A 62 14.22 -1.30 -29.78
C ALA A 62 13.97 -1.36 -31.29
N LEU A 63 13.20 -0.40 -31.85
CA LEU A 63 12.98 -0.27 -33.29
C LEU A 63 14.25 0.12 -34.06
N ILE A 64 15.10 0.99 -33.49
CA ILE A 64 16.35 1.46 -34.12
C ILE A 64 17.40 0.33 -34.18
N PHE A 65 17.41 -0.59 -33.22
CA PHE A 65 18.32 -1.75 -33.18
C PHE A 65 17.93 -2.90 -34.12
N GLY A 66 16.92 -2.72 -35.00
CA GLY A 66 16.56 -3.70 -36.03
C GLY A 66 15.84 -4.94 -35.49
N VAL A 67 15.23 -4.84 -34.31
CA VAL A 67 14.48 -5.94 -33.70
C VAL A 67 13.17 -6.16 -34.46
N LYS A 68 12.76 -7.42 -34.64
CA LYS A 68 11.52 -7.78 -35.37
C LYS A 68 10.33 -6.99 -34.83
N GLN A 69 9.51 -6.42 -35.73
CA GLN A 69 8.36 -5.58 -35.39
C GLN A 69 7.40 -6.24 -34.38
N GLY A 70 7.20 -7.57 -34.47
CA GLY A 70 6.40 -8.31 -33.49
C GLY A 70 7.00 -8.34 -32.08
N PHE A 71 8.32 -8.42 -31.93
CA PHE A 71 8.97 -8.33 -30.63
C PHE A 71 8.98 -6.89 -30.11
N ALA A 72 9.25 -5.92 -30.97
CA ALA A 72 9.17 -4.50 -30.62
C ALA A 72 7.75 -4.07 -30.23
N GLN A 73 6.70 -4.70 -30.78
CA GLN A 73 5.31 -4.42 -30.42
C GLN A 73 4.86 -5.16 -29.14
N PHE A 74 5.36 -6.37 -28.91
CA PHE A 74 5.06 -7.14 -27.70
C PHE A 74 5.83 -6.66 -26.46
N PHE A 75 7.06 -6.16 -26.63
CA PHE A 75 7.88 -5.56 -25.56
C PHE A 75 7.92 -4.03 -25.64
N GLY A 76 7.07 -3.44 -26.49
CA GLY A 76 7.06 -2.03 -26.87
C GLY A 76 6.43 -1.06 -25.89
N GLY A 77 6.55 -1.30 -24.59
CA GLY A 77 6.14 -0.32 -23.59
C GLY A 77 4.67 -0.43 -23.21
N THR A 78 3.72 -0.30 -24.13
CA THR A 78 2.28 -0.33 -23.78
C THR A 78 1.83 -1.69 -23.25
N SER A 79 2.14 -2.77 -23.95
CA SER A 79 1.85 -4.15 -23.51
C SER A 79 2.58 -4.51 -22.21
N LEU A 80 3.83 -4.07 -22.06
CA LEU A 80 4.64 -4.32 -20.87
C LEU A 80 4.08 -3.59 -19.63
N LEU A 81 3.71 -2.31 -19.80
CA LEU A 81 3.11 -1.51 -18.73
C LEU A 81 1.73 -2.07 -18.31
N ILE A 82 0.91 -2.48 -19.28
CA ILE A 82 -0.38 -3.15 -18.98
C ILE A 82 -0.15 -4.48 -18.27
N MET A 83 0.80 -5.32 -18.75
CA MET A 83 1.10 -6.61 -18.13
C MET A 83 1.54 -6.42 -16.67
N VAL A 84 2.48 -5.52 -16.40
CA VAL A 84 2.96 -5.24 -15.04
C VAL A 84 1.83 -4.67 -14.18
N GLY A 85 1.01 -3.76 -14.71
CA GLY A 85 -0.15 -3.22 -14.01
C GLY A 85 -1.14 -4.30 -13.57
N VAL A 86 -1.56 -5.16 -14.51
CA VAL A 86 -2.49 -6.26 -14.22
C VAL A 86 -1.86 -7.27 -13.25
N LEU A 87 -0.57 -7.59 -13.39
CA LEU A 87 0.12 -8.49 -12.46
C LEU A 87 0.14 -7.93 -11.03
N LEU A 88 0.46 -6.65 -10.86
CA LEU A 88 0.44 -5.99 -9.55
C LEU A 88 -0.97 -5.96 -8.95
N ASP A 89 -1.99 -5.65 -9.76
CA ASP A 89 -3.39 -5.67 -9.33
C ASP A 89 -3.80 -7.07 -8.88
N THR A 90 -3.43 -8.11 -9.63
CA THR A 90 -3.73 -9.51 -9.26
C THR A 90 -3.03 -9.93 -7.98
N LEU A 91 -1.77 -9.51 -7.77
CA LEU A 91 -1.03 -9.78 -6.53
C LEU A 91 -1.68 -9.10 -5.32
N GLN A 92 -2.02 -7.82 -5.43
CA GLN A 92 -2.72 -7.09 -4.36
C GLN A 92 -4.07 -7.74 -4.03
N GLN A 93 -4.78 -8.23 -5.05
CA GLN A 93 -6.05 -8.93 -4.87
C GLN A 93 -5.87 -10.25 -4.12
N ILE A 94 -4.84 -11.04 -4.46
CA ILE A 94 -4.49 -12.28 -3.75
C ILE A 94 -4.08 -11.99 -2.31
N GLU A 95 -3.22 -10.99 -2.07
CA GLU A 95 -2.80 -10.58 -0.72
C GLU A 95 -3.99 -10.17 0.16
N SER A 96 -4.94 -9.41 -0.39
CA SER A 96 -6.15 -9.01 0.34
C SER A 96 -6.99 -10.23 0.81
N HIS A 97 -7.09 -11.26 -0.02
CA HIS A 97 -7.80 -12.50 0.31
C HIS A 97 -7.05 -13.35 1.34
N LEU A 98 -5.71 -13.34 1.30
CA LEU A 98 -4.88 -14.04 2.28
C LEU A 98 -4.92 -13.38 3.65
N LEU A 99 -4.91 -12.04 3.72
CA LEU A 99 -5.04 -11.30 4.99
C LEU A 99 -6.35 -11.66 5.71
N MET A 100 -7.47 -11.72 5.00
CA MET A 100 -8.77 -12.11 5.56
C MET A 100 -8.75 -13.54 6.14
N ARG A 101 -8.01 -14.47 5.51
CA ARG A 101 -7.91 -15.86 5.98
C ARG A 101 -7.07 -15.99 7.27
N HIS A 102 -6.09 -15.11 7.48
CA HIS A 102 -5.30 -15.08 8.73
C HIS A 102 -6.03 -14.39 9.91
N TYR A 103 -7.09 -13.62 9.66
CA TYR A 103 -7.95 -13.07 10.71
C TYR A 103 -8.89 -14.13 11.34
N ASP A 104 -9.37 -15.10 10.56
CA ASP A 104 -10.26 -16.17 11.05
C ASP A 104 -9.58 -17.14 12.03
N GLY A 105 -8.27 -17.38 11.87
CA GLY A 105 -7.50 -18.28 12.72
C GLY A 105 -7.32 -17.79 14.16
N LEU A 106 -7.24 -16.48 14.36
CA LEU A 106 -7.07 -15.86 15.69
C LEU A 106 -8.39 -15.60 16.42
N MET A 107 -9.48 -15.32 15.70
CA MET A 107 -10.79 -15.10 16.33
C MET A 107 -11.51 -16.40 16.75
N LYS A 108 -11.13 -17.56 16.22
CA LYS A 108 -11.80 -18.85 16.54
C LYS A 108 -11.27 -19.56 17.78
N SER A 109 -10.08 -19.21 18.31
CA SER A 109 -9.43 -19.95 19.41
C SER A 109 -9.79 -19.46 20.83
N GLY A 110 -10.61 -18.40 20.98
CA GLY A 110 -10.73 -17.67 22.24
C GLY A 110 -12.02 -17.79 23.04
N ARG A 111 -12.95 -18.73 22.78
CA ARG A 111 -14.13 -18.91 23.65
C ARG A 111 -13.77 -19.71 24.90
N ILE A 112 -13.06 -19.08 25.85
CA ILE A 112 -12.96 -19.59 27.21
C ILE A 112 -14.34 -19.44 27.87
N LYS A 113 -15.00 -20.57 28.05
CA LYS A 113 -16.25 -20.71 28.81
C LYS A 113 -15.97 -20.38 30.28
N GLY A 114 -16.21 -19.12 30.67
CA GLY A 114 -16.15 -18.69 32.06
C GLY A 114 -17.11 -19.52 32.90
N ARG A 115 -16.58 -20.17 33.95
CA ARG A 115 -17.38 -20.80 35.00
C ARG A 115 -18.15 -19.69 35.72
N ALA A 116 -19.44 -19.60 35.43
CA ALA A 116 -20.36 -18.78 36.23
C ALA A 116 -20.37 -19.29 37.68
N GLY A 117 -20.48 -18.32 38.59
CA GLY A 117 -20.25 -18.42 40.01
C GLY A 117 -21.01 -19.53 40.75
N GLY A 118 -20.30 -20.11 41.71
CA GLY A 118 -20.86 -20.90 42.80
C GLY A 118 -20.17 -20.47 44.09
N ALA A 119 -20.44 -19.23 44.52
CA ALA A 119 -20.09 -18.76 45.85
C ALA A 119 -21.39 -18.61 46.66
N ALA A 120 -21.28 -18.91 47.97
CA ALA A 120 -22.26 -18.74 49.04
C ALA A 120 -23.22 -19.90 49.30
N PHE A 121 -22.75 -20.87 50.11
CA PHE A 121 -23.56 -21.36 51.23
C PHE A 121 -22.67 -21.91 52.36
N GLY A 122 -22.00 -21.00 53.06
CA GLY A 122 -21.55 -21.26 54.42
C GLY A 122 -22.69 -20.84 55.36
N LEU A 123 -23.45 -21.80 55.88
CA LEU A 123 -24.27 -21.59 57.07
C LEU A 123 -23.53 -22.16 58.27
N ALA A 124 -23.43 -21.29 59.29
CA ALA A 124 -22.74 -21.46 60.54
C ALA A 124 -23.25 -22.67 61.35
N GLY A 125 -22.32 -23.34 62.01
CA GLY A 125 -22.54 -24.04 63.27
C GLY A 125 -22.08 -23.18 64.44
#